data_AF-A0A5R2MS29-F1
#
_entry.id   AF-A0A5R2MS29-F1
#
_cell.length_a   1.000
_cell.length_b   1.000
_cell.length_c   1.000
_cell.angle_alpha   90.00
_cell.angle_beta   90.00
_cell.angle_gamma   90.00
#
_symmetry.space_group_name_H-M   'P 1'
#
loop_
_entity.id
_entity.type
_entity.pdbx_description
1 polymer ?
#
loop_
_entity_poly.entity_id
_entity_poly.type
_entity_poly.pdbx_seq_one_letter_code
_entity_poly.pdbx_strand_id
1 'polypeptide(L)'
;IPTSCVVNLNDAFGDDAETKRFVTRYLRVTHCDLLFADAAIFIEGPAERILVPHFVNEHPEFAKLSESYITWLEIGGSHAHRMRSLVEKIGLTT
;
A
#
# COMPACT_ATOMS: atom_id res chain seq x y z
N ILE A 1 21.21 18.94 0.46
CA ILE A 1 21.24 18.65 -0.99
C ILE A 1 20.05 17.75 -1.28
N PRO A 2 19.10 18.12 -2.14
CA PRO A 2 18.01 17.24 -2.49
C PRO A 2 18.57 16.04 -3.28
N THR A 3 18.34 14.83 -2.79
CA THR A 3 18.73 13.57 -3.44
C THR A 3 17.47 12.86 -3.92
N SER A 4 17.43 12.50 -5.20
CA SER A 4 16.36 11.66 -5.75
C SER A 4 16.83 10.21 -5.86
N CYS A 5 16.01 9.27 -5.37
CA CYS A 5 16.19 7.84 -5.60
C CYS A 5 15.23 7.40 -6.70
N VAL A 6 15.77 6.88 -7.81
CA VAL A 6 14.97 6.30 -8.90
C VAL A 6 14.87 4.79 -8.66
N VAL A 7 13.65 4.29 -8.49
CA VAL A 7 13.38 2.87 -8.27
C VAL A 7 12.58 2.33 -9.45
N ASN A 8 13.08 1.27 -10.09
CA ASN A 8 12.33 0.54 -11.10
C ASN A 8 11.37 -0.44 -10.42
N LEU A 9 10.08 -0.12 -10.44
CA LEU A 9 9.01 -0.97 -9.91
C LEU A 9 8.88 -2.30 -10.65
N ASN A 10 9.31 -2.39 -11.91
CA ASN A 10 9.26 -3.63 -12.69
C ASN A 10 10.18 -4.72 -12.10
N ASP A 11 11.24 -4.29 -11.41
CA ASP A 11 12.24 -5.17 -10.79
C ASP A 11 11.87 -5.48 -9.33
N ALA A 12 10.77 -4.94 -8.81
CA ALA A 12 10.37 -5.13 -7.42
C ALA A 12 9.69 -6.48 -7.17
N PHE A 13 9.35 -7.24 -8.22
CA PHE A 13 8.47 -8.41 -8.11
C PHE A 13 9.03 -9.68 -8.76
N GLY A 14 10.29 -9.64 -9.18
CA GLY A 14 10.94 -10.76 -9.87
C GLY A 14 10.30 -11.09 -11.23
N ASP A 15 10.57 -12.31 -11.69
CA ASP A 15 10.14 -12.80 -13.01
C ASP A 15 8.82 -13.58 -12.97
N ASP A 16 8.18 -13.70 -11.80
CA ASP A 16 6.90 -14.39 -11.67
C ASP A 16 5.79 -13.60 -12.40
N ALA A 17 5.34 -14.14 -13.53
CA ALA A 17 4.39 -13.49 -14.42
C ALA A 17 3.03 -13.22 -13.74
N GLU A 18 2.62 -14.08 -12.79
CA GLU A 18 1.37 -13.91 -12.07
C GLU A 18 1.44 -12.73 -11.09
N THR A 19 2.52 -12.65 -10.30
CA THR A 19 2.80 -11.51 -9.42
C THR A 19 2.94 -10.22 -10.22
N LYS A 20 3.67 -10.24 -11.33
CA LYS A 20 3.85 -9.07 -12.20
C LYS A 20 2.52 -8.59 -12.78
N ARG A 21 1.64 -9.51 -13.19
CA ARG A 21 0.29 -9.19 -13.68
C ARG A 21 -0.62 -8.67 -12.56
N PHE A 22 -0.56 -9.28 -11.37
CA PHE A 22 -1.31 -8.83 -10.18
C PHE A 22 -0.93 -7.38 -9.84
N VAL A 23 0.36 -7.13 -9.68
CA VAL A 23 0.92 -5.80 -9.37
C VAL A 23 0.60 -4.79 -10.47
N THR A 24 0.82 -5.13 -11.74
CA THR A 24 0.56 -4.20 -12.85
C THR A 24 -0.92 -3.82 -12.89
N ARG A 25 -1.82 -4.77 -12.62
CA ARG A 25 -3.24 -4.51 -12.51
C ARG A 25 -3.57 -3.70 -11.26
N TYR A 26 -2.91 -3.96 -10.14
CA TYR A 26 -3.12 -3.26 -8.87
C TYR A 26 -2.63 -1.80 -8.94
N LEU A 27 -1.41 -1.56 -9.44
CA LEU A 27 -0.86 -0.22 -9.67
C LEU A 27 -1.65 0.58 -10.72
N ARG A 28 -2.31 -0.09 -11.67
CA ARG A 28 -3.23 0.55 -12.63
C ARG A 28 -4.61 0.89 -12.05
N VAL A 29 -5.07 0.16 -11.05
CA VAL A 29 -6.41 0.34 -10.47
C VAL A 29 -6.36 1.30 -9.27
N THR A 30 -5.32 1.20 -8.46
CA THR A 30 -5.13 1.91 -7.19
C THR A 30 -3.93 2.88 -7.31
N HIS A 31 -3.92 3.65 -8.40
CA HIS A 31 -2.84 4.53 -8.83
C HIS A 31 -2.24 5.39 -7.71
N CYS A 32 -0.90 5.51 -7.72
CA CYS A 32 -0.06 6.58 -7.15
C CYS A 32 -0.18 6.96 -5.67
N ASP A 33 -1.30 6.74 -4.98
CA ASP A 33 -1.48 7.09 -3.57
C ASP A 33 -0.40 6.40 -2.73
N LEU A 34 -0.10 5.14 -3.04
CA LEU A 34 1.00 4.38 -2.44
C LEU A 34 2.38 5.04 -2.65
N LEU A 35 2.60 5.75 -3.77
CA LEU A 35 3.85 6.45 -4.07
C LEU A 35 3.99 7.78 -3.33
N PHE A 36 2.88 8.32 -2.82
CA PHE A 36 2.82 9.59 -2.09
C PHE A 36 2.45 9.40 -0.62
N ALA A 37 2.26 8.15 -0.17
CA ALA A 37 1.82 7.85 1.17
C ALA A 37 2.93 7.89 2.20
N ASP A 38 2.56 8.34 3.40
CA ASP A 38 3.41 8.24 4.58
C ASP A 38 3.43 6.79 5.10
N ALA A 39 2.29 6.09 4.96
CA ALA A 39 2.12 4.69 5.36
C ALA A 39 1.03 3.99 4.54
N ALA A 40 1.08 2.65 4.51
CA ALA A 40 0.03 1.83 3.90
C ALA A 40 -0.49 0.80 4.88
N ILE A 41 -1.82 0.67 4.96
CA ILE A 41 -2.49 -0.35 5.77
C ILE A 41 -3.12 -1.36 4.82
N PHE A 42 -2.72 -2.61 5.00
CA PHE A 42 -3.19 -3.74 4.21
C PHE A 42 -4.46 -4.35 4.81
N ILE A 43 -5.48 -4.50 3.97
CA ILE A 43 -6.82 -4.92 4.35
C ILE A 43 -7.16 -6.22 3.61
N GLU A 44 -7.76 -7.18 4.31
CA GLU A 44 -8.08 -8.48 3.72
C GLU A 44 -9.34 -8.41 2.85
N GLY A 45 -10.35 -7.65 3.29
CA GLY A 45 -11.64 -7.57 2.60
C GLY A 45 -12.42 -6.27 2.72
N PRO A 46 -13.58 -6.20 2.05
CA PRO A 46 -14.33 -4.96 1.87
C PRO A 46 -14.98 -4.44 3.17
N ALA A 47 -15.23 -5.32 4.14
CA ALA A 47 -15.79 -4.93 5.44
C ALA A 47 -14.81 -4.03 6.21
N GLU A 48 -13.57 -4.48 6.34
CA GLU A 48 -12.49 -3.76 7.02
C GLU A 48 -12.16 -2.45 6.30
N ARG A 49 -12.23 -2.43 4.95
CA ARG A 49 -12.04 -1.22 4.15
C ARG A 49 -13.01 -0.09 4.53
N ILE A 50 -14.17 -0.43 5.08
CA ILE A 50 -15.17 0.55 5.55
C ILE A 50 -15.00 0.80 7.05
N LEU A 51 -14.86 -0.26 7.86
CA LEU A 51 -14.89 -0.18 9.31
C LEU A 51 -13.58 0.38 9.91
N VAL A 52 -12.42 -0.02 9.40
CA VAL A 52 -11.13 0.38 9.98
C VAL A 52 -10.89 1.88 9.86
N PRO A 53 -11.10 2.53 8.69
CA PRO A 53 -10.97 3.98 8.60
C PRO A 53 -11.97 4.72 9.50
N HIS A 54 -13.18 4.18 9.64
CA HIS A 54 -14.18 4.76 10.53
C HIS A 54 -13.71 4.76 11.98
N PHE A 55 -13.21 3.62 12.49
CA PHE A 55 -12.70 3.55 13.87
C PHE A 55 -11.49 4.45 14.10
N VAL A 56 -10.56 4.55 13.14
CA VAL A 56 -9.41 5.46 13.26
C VAL A 56 -9.85 6.92 13.36
N ASN A 57 -10.88 7.32 12.64
CA ASN A 57 -11.38 8.69 12.65
C ASN A 57 -12.22 9.04 13.89
N GLU A 58 -12.90 8.06 14.47
CA GLU A 58 -13.76 8.27 15.66
C GLU A 58 -12.99 8.26 16.99
N HIS A 59 -11.76 7.73 17.00
CA HIS A 59 -10.95 7.60 18.22
C HIS A 59 -9.88 8.70 18.34
N PRO A 60 -9.96 9.59 19.35
CA PRO A 60 -9.02 10.71 19.50
C PRO A 60 -7.56 10.28 19.68
N GLU A 61 -7.30 9.08 20.21
CA GLU A 61 -5.94 8.52 20.32
C GLU A 61 -5.23 8.36 18.97
N PHE A 62 -6.00 8.27 17.88
CA PHE A 62 -5.51 8.10 16.52
C PHE A 62 -5.60 9.38 15.67
N ALA A 63 -5.88 10.54 16.27
CA ALA A 63 -6.00 11.80 15.54
C ALA A 63 -4.79 12.09 14.62
N LYS A 64 -3.57 11.73 15.04
CA LYS A 64 -2.35 11.87 14.22
C LYS A 64 -2.34 11.02 12.94
N LEU A 65 -3.00 9.86 12.95
CA LEU A 65 -3.12 9.00 11.76
C LEU A 65 -4.01 9.66 10.70
N SER A 66 -5.02 10.42 11.13
CA SER A 66 -5.89 11.19 10.22
C SER A 66 -5.17 12.36 9.53
N GLU A 67 -4.08 12.85 10.14
CA GLU A 67 -3.21 13.89 9.56
C GLU A 67 -2.16 13.32 8.60
N SER A 68 -1.96 12.00 8.61
CA SER A 68 -1.01 11.29 7.73
C SER A 68 -1.71 10.84 6.45
N TYR A 69 -1.02 10.86 5.31
CA TYR A 69 -1.57 10.32 4.07
C TYR A 69 -1.44 8.78 4.07
N ILE A 70 -2.42 8.12 4.69
CA ILE A 70 -2.47 6.66 4.80
C ILE A 70 -3.25 6.07 3.63
N THR A 71 -2.60 5.16 2.90
CA THR A 71 -3.27 4.37 1.84
C THR A 71 -3.88 3.10 2.44
N TRP A 72 -5.18 2.89 2.22
CA TRP A 72 -5.91 1.69 2.64
C TRP A 72 -6.01 0.71 1.48
N LEU A 73 -5.30 -0.42 1.57
CA LEU A 73 -5.05 -1.28 0.43
C LEU A 73 -5.68 -2.66 0.63
N GLU A 74 -6.80 -2.90 -0.06
CA GLU A 74 -7.52 -4.19 -0.03
C GLU A 74 -6.80 -5.21 -0.93
N ILE A 75 -6.23 -6.28 -0.35
CA ILE A 75 -5.46 -7.30 -1.09
C ILE A 75 -6.32 -8.50 -1.51
N GLY A 76 -7.50 -8.70 -0.90
CA GLY A 76 -8.42 -9.77 -1.28
C GLY A 76 -7.87 -11.17 -0.99
N GLY A 77 -7.34 -11.39 0.23
CA GLY A 77 -6.89 -12.70 0.70
C GLY A 77 -5.43 -13.04 0.39
N SER A 78 -5.17 -14.30 -0.01
CA SER A 78 -3.87 -15.02 0.02
C SER A 78 -2.67 -14.38 -0.69
N HIS A 79 -2.84 -13.23 -1.34
CA HIS A 79 -1.81 -12.54 -2.13
C HIS A 79 -1.03 -11.48 -1.34
N ALA A 80 -1.32 -11.27 -0.05
CA ALA A 80 -0.61 -10.30 0.81
C ALA A 80 0.92 -10.46 0.79
N HIS A 81 1.40 -11.71 0.80
CA HIS A 81 2.83 -12.00 0.74
C HIS A 81 3.52 -11.47 -0.54
N ARG A 82 2.77 -11.33 -1.65
CA ARG A 82 3.28 -10.81 -2.92
C ARG A 82 3.49 -9.29 -2.90
N MET A 83 2.90 -8.59 -1.92
CA MET A 83 3.04 -7.14 -1.76
C MET A 83 4.27 -6.74 -0.96
N ARG A 84 4.85 -7.66 -0.19
CA ARG A 84 6.02 -7.38 0.65
C ARG A 84 7.19 -6.79 -0.15
N SER A 85 7.50 -7.38 -1.31
CA SER A 85 8.60 -6.90 -2.14
C SER A 85 8.34 -5.53 -2.75
N LEU A 86 7.07 -5.13 -2.94
CA LEU A 86 6.71 -3.76 -3.32
C LEU A 86 7.10 -2.80 -2.22
N VAL A 87 6.58 -3.05 -1.01
CA VAL A 87 6.67 -2.18 0.17
C VAL A 87 8.12 -1.94 0.56
N GLU A 88 8.92 -3.00 0.61
CA GLU A 88 10.35 -2.92 0.91
C GLU A 88 11.10 -2.08 -0.14
N LYS A 89 10.67 -2.11 -1.40
CA LYS A 89 11.34 -1.42 -2.52
C LYS A 89 10.94 0.06 -2.64
N ILE A 90 9.70 0.41 -2.28
CA ILE A 90 9.23 1.80 -2.22
C ILE A 90 9.57 2.48 -0.88
N GLY A 91 9.99 1.71 0.12
CA GLY A 91 10.41 2.24 1.42
C GLY A 91 9.24 2.72 2.28
N LEU A 92 8.05 2.18 2.09
CA LEU A 92 6.90 2.50 2.94
C LEU A 92 7.05 1.84 4.31
N THR A 93 6.74 2.61 5.35
CA THR A 93 6.55 2.06 6.69
C THR A 93 5.26 1.24 6.68
N THR A 94 5.35 -0.01 7.11
CA THR A 94 4.26 -0.98 7.16
C THR A 94 3.85 -1.29 8.58
#